data_AF-A0A937H832-F1
#
_entry.id   AF-A0A937H832-F1
#
_cell.length_a   1.000
_cell.length_b   1.000
_cell.length_c   1.000
_cell.angle_alpha   90.00
_cell.angle_beta   90.00
_cell.angle_gamma   90.00
#
_symmetry.space_group_name_H-M   'P 1'
#
loop_
_entity.id
_entity.type
_entity.pdbx_description
1 polymer ?
#
loop_
_entity_poly.entity_id
_entity_poly.type
_entity_poly.pdbx_seq_one_letter_code
_entity_poly.pdbx_strand_id
1 'polypeptide(L)' 'MAISVHPYLTGVPHRILFFEKLLDYILDHKDVEVMTGRDIHDWYTDQVKKQII' A
#
# COMPACT_ATOMS: atom_id res chain seq x y z
N MET A 1 5.67 1.67 0.95
CA MET A 1 5.26 2.27 -0.33
C MET A 1 3.75 2.53 -0.26
N ALA A 2 3.25 3.65 -0.78
CA ALA A 2 1.82 3.89 -0.88
C ALA A 2 1.41 3.99 -2.36
N ILE A 3 0.36 3.28 -2.76
CA ILE A 3 -0.18 3.32 -4.12
C ILE A 3 -1.52 4.06 -4.08
N SER A 4 -1.53 5.30 -4.56
CA SER A 4 -2.76 6.08 -4.68
C SER A 4 -3.53 5.68 -5.93
N VAL A 5 -4.79 5.31 -5.76
CA VAL A 5 -5.69 4.94 -6.88
C VAL A 5 -6.91 5.86 -6.92
N HIS A 6 -7.38 6.13 -8.13
CA HIS A 6 -8.66 6.78 -8.37
C HIS A 6 -9.49 5.88 -9.28
N PRO A 7 -10.72 5.49 -8.91
CA PRO A 7 -11.53 4.56 -9.72
C PRO A 7 -11.67 5.01 -11.18
N TYR A 8 -11.85 6.32 -11.40
CA TYR A 8 -11.95 6.90 -12.73
C TYR A 8 -10.64 6.85 -13.56
N LEU A 9 -9.47 6.77 -12.91
CA LEU A 9 -8.18 6.75 -13.60
C LEU A 9 -7.61 5.33 -13.72
N THR A 10 -7.56 4.60 -12.61
CA THR A 10 -6.96 3.26 -12.55
C THR A 10 -7.96 2.18 -12.96
N GLY A 11 -9.25 2.39 -12.71
CA GLY A 11 -10.31 1.41 -12.95
C GLY A 11 -10.81 1.32 -14.40
N VAL A 12 -10.33 2.17 -15.32
CA VAL A 12 -10.80 2.14 -16.71
C VAL A 12 -10.28 0.91 -17.46
N PRO A 13 -11.04 0.36 -18.44
CA PRO A 13 -10.73 -0.94 -19.06
C PRO A 13 -9.32 -1.05 -19.63
N HIS A 14 -8.80 0.03 -20.22
CA HIS A 14 -7.47 0.03 -20.83
C HIS A 14 -6.32 0.23 -19.80
N ARG A 15 -6.61 0.37 -18.51
CA ARG A 15 -5.61 0.62 -17.44
C ARG A 15 -5.65 -0.39 -16.31
N ILE A 16 -6.82 -0.94 -15.97
CA ILE A 16 -6.97 -1.81 -14.80
C ILE A 16 -6.08 -3.06 -14.84
N LEU A 17 -5.84 -3.62 -16.04
CA LEU A 17 -4.96 -4.77 -16.23
C LEU A 17 -3.52 -4.51 -15.76
N PHE A 18 -3.00 -3.29 -15.91
CA PHE A 18 -1.63 -2.97 -15.46
C PHE A 18 -1.56 -2.83 -13.95
N PHE A 19 -2.66 -2.41 -13.31
CA PHE A 19 -2.74 -2.37 -11.85
C PHE A 19 -2.78 -3.77 -11.26
N GLU A 20 -3.53 -4.69 -11.87
CA GLU A 20 -3.52 -6.11 -11.51
C GLU A 20 -2.11 -6.72 -11.61
N LYS A 21 -1.45 -6.58 -12.76
CA LYS A 21 -0.07 -7.08 -12.95
C LYS A 21 0.95 -6.49 -11.97
N LEU A 22 0.78 -5.21 -11.60
CA LEU A 22 1.61 -4.56 -10.59
C LEU A 22 1.40 -5.21 -9.23
N LEU A 23 0.15 -5.46 -8.83
CA LEU A 23 -0.17 -6.12 -7.57
C LEU A 23 0.35 -7.55 -7.56
N ASP A 24 0.16 -8.32 -8.63
CA ASP A 24 0.69 -9.68 -8.76
C ASP A 24 2.21 -9.72 -8.52
N TYR A 25 2.95 -8.82 -9.18
CA TYR A 25 4.40 -8.73 -9.00
C TYR A 25 4.79 -8.38 -7.57
N ILE A 26 4.13 -7.40 -6.95
CA ILE A 26 4.43 -6.97 -5.58
C ILE A 26 4.14 -8.09 -4.58
N LEU A 27 3.00 -8.76 -4.71
CA LEU A 27 2.52 -9.77 -3.76
C LEU A 27 3.27 -11.11 -3.86
N ASP A 28 4.04 -11.34 -4.93
CA ASP A 28 4.92 -12.52 -5.06
C ASP A 28 6.16 -12.45 -4.13
N HIS A 29 6.48 -11.28 -3.59
CA HIS A 29 7.64 -11.08 -2.72
C HIS A 29 7.32 -11.39 -1.26
N LYS A 30 8.11 -12.26 -0.61
CA LYS A 30 7.85 -12.76 0.76
C LYS A 30 8.02 -11.73 1.87
N ASP A 31 8.72 -10.64 1.60
CA ASP A 31 9.03 -9.55 2.52
C ASP A 31 8.06 -8.36 2.40
N VAL A 32 6.94 -8.56 1.69
CA VAL A 32 5.90 -7.54 1.51
C VAL A 32 4.72 -7.80 2.44
N GLU A 33 4.27 -6.76 3.14
CA GLU A 33 3.06 -6.74 3.95
C GLU A 33 2.05 -5.73 3.38
N VAL A 34 0.76 -6.11 3.34
CA VAL A 34 -0.31 -5.22 2.85
C VAL A 34 -0.95 -4.52 4.03
N MET A 35 -0.79 -3.20 4.08
CA MET A 35 -1.20 -2.40 5.22
C MET A 35 -2.09 -1.23 4.79
N THR A 36 -3.11 -0.93 5.60
CA THR A 36 -3.81 0.35 5.51
C THR A 36 -2.98 1.47 6.12
N GLY A 37 -3.37 2.72 5.89
CA GLY A 37 -2.70 3.86 6.52
C GLY A 37 -2.74 3.81 8.06
N ARG A 38 -3.79 3.18 8.64
CA ARG A 38 -3.88 2.98 10.09
C ARG A 38 -2.89 1.93 10.57
N ASP A 39 -2.78 0.81 9.89
CA ASP A 39 -1.85 -0.25 10.28
C ASP A 39 -0.40 0.26 10.25
N ILE A 40 -0.05 1.07 9.24
CA ILE A 40 1.28 1.70 9.15
C ILE A 40 1.51 2.66 10.33
N HIS A 41 0.50 3.47 10.68
CA HIS A 41 0.57 4.36 11.84
C HIS A 41 0.82 3.56 13.11
N ASP A 42 0.01 2.53 13.36
CA ASP A 42 0.07 1.74 14.59
C ASP A 42 1.42 1.01 14.69
N TRP A 43 1.88 0.36 13.60
CA TRP A 43 3.20 -0.25 13.51
C TRP A 43 4.33 0.74 13.83
N TYR A 44 4.31 1.92 13.23
CA TYR A 44 5.36 2.91 13.45
C TYR A 44 5.36 3.43 14.89
N THR A 45 4.19 3.69 15.47
CA THR A 45 4.09 4.19 16.85
C THR A 45 4.48 3.16 17.90
N ASP A 46 4.36 1.87 17.62
CA ASP A 46 4.87 0.79 18.49
C ASP A 46 6.41 0.75 18.49
N GLN A 47 7.03 0.99 17.33
CA GLN A 47 8.49 0.99 17.19
C GLN A 47 9.16 2.24 17.76
N VAL A 48 8.49 3.38 17.71
CA VAL A 48 9.06 4.67 18.09
C VAL A 48 8.42 5.17 19.38
N LYS A 49 9.24 5.32 20.43
CA LYS A 49 8.79 5.96 21.68
C LYS A 49 8.30 7.37 21.37
N LYS A 50 7.05 7.66 21.75
CA LYS A 50 6.44 8.98 21.60
C LYS A 50 7.32 10.01 22.33
N GLN A 51 7.98 10.89 21.58
CA GLN A 51 8.73 11.99 22.16
C GLN A 51 7.72 12.96 22.77
N ILE A 52 7.67 13.02 24.10
CA ILE A 52 6.90 14.03 24.82
C ILE A 52 7.72 15.32 24.73
N ILE A 53 7.16 16.34 24.07
CA ILE A 53 7.68 17.72 24.08
C ILE A 53 7.06 18.43 25.28
#